data_AF-A0A822FIZ8-F1
#
_entry.id   AF-A0A822FIZ8-F1
#
_cell.length_a   1.000
_cell.length_b   1.000
_cell.length_c   1.000
_cell.angle_alpha   90.00
_cell.angle_beta   90.00
_cell.angle_gamma   90.00
#
_symmetry.space_group_name_H-M   'P 1'
#
loop_
_entity.id
_entity.type
_entity.pdbx_description
1 polymer ?
#
loop_
_entity_poly.entity_id
_entity_poly.type
_entity_poly.pdbx_seq_one_letter_code
_entity_poly.pdbx_strand_id
1 'polypeptide(L)'
;MSTYHLPLHRRYEIIFLSEHKNGPRLNNRKVAKLIHCDEKAVRYWRARWKKTKDLSDESKSGRPRFTTSSEDEMILNEIEENEDAT
;
A
#
# COMPACT_ATOMS: atom_id res chain seq x y z
N MET A 1 14.17 -10.37 -0.25
CA MET A 1 13.71 -9.53 -1.38
C MET A 1 13.78 -8.10 -0.93
N SER A 2 14.63 -7.27 -1.55
CA SER A 2 14.72 -5.84 -1.22
C SER A 2 13.38 -5.20 -1.57
N THR A 3 12.56 -4.87 -0.57
CA THR A 3 11.31 -4.14 -0.76
C THR A 3 11.65 -2.69 -1.02
N TYR A 4 12.06 -2.39 -2.26
CA TYR A 4 12.15 -1.02 -2.74
C TYR A 4 10.75 -0.41 -2.69
N HIS A 5 10.48 0.30 -1.60
CA HIS A 5 9.24 1.03 -1.42
C HIS A 5 9.26 2.20 -2.42
N LEU A 6 8.50 2.06 -3.50
CA LEU A 6 8.36 3.13 -4.49
C LEU A 6 7.41 4.19 -3.92
N PRO A 7 7.83 5.46 -3.74
CA PRO A 7 6.96 6.51 -3.21
C PRO A 7 5.75 6.78 -4.12
N LEU A 8 4.64 7.26 -3.54
CA LEU A 8 3.38 7.46 -4.26
C LEU A 8 3.53 8.36 -5.51
N HIS A 9 4.29 9.45 -5.43
CA HIS A 9 4.51 10.35 -6.57
C HIS A 9 5.16 9.63 -7.76
N ARG A 10 6.15 8.75 -7.52
CA ARG A 10 6.79 7.95 -8.57
C ARG A 10 5.83 6.94 -9.21
N ARG A 11 4.87 6.41 -8.45
CA ARG A 11 3.83 5.53 -8.99
C ARG A 11 2.94 6.30 -9.98
N TYR A 12 2.56 7.53 -9.64
CA TYR A 12 1.82 8.39 -10.56
C TYR A 12 2.64 8.77 -11.79
N GLU A 13 3.95 9.06 -11.63
CA GLU A 13 4.84 9.29 -12.77
C GLU A 13 4.88 8.09 -13.73
N ILE A 14 4.90 6.85 -13.20
CA ILE A 14 4.81 5.64 -14.03
C ILE A 14 3.54 5.65 -14.89
N ILE A 15 2.38 5.96 -14.31
CA ILE A 15 1.11 6.01 -15.04
C ILE A 15 1.08 7.17 -16.03
N PHE A 16 1.61 8.33 -15.65
CA PHE A 16 1.75 9.48 -16.54
C PHE A 16 2.58 9.13 -17.78
N LEU A 17 3.74 8.51 -17.59
CA LEU A 17 4.65 8.17 -18.69
C LEU A 17 4.13 7.04 -19.58
N SER A 18 3.27 6.15 -19.08
CA SER A 18 2.85 4.93 -19.80
C SER A 18 1.42 4.95 -20.34
N GLU A 19 0.45 5.50 -19.62
CA GLU A 19 -0.98 5.35 -19.93
C GLU A 19 -1.75 6.67 -20.03
N HIS A 20 -1.24 7.76 -19.48
CA HIS A 20 -1.95 9.04 -19.48
C HIS A 20 -2.08 9.62 -20.90
N LYS A 21 -3.25 10.20 -21.21
CA LYS A 21 -3.57 10.76 -22.55
C LYS A 21 -2.58 11.84 -22.99
N ASN A 22 -2.17 12.68 -22.04
CA ASN A 22 -1.21 13.76 -22.26
C ASN A 22 0.25 13.31 -22.04
N GLY A 23 0.48 12.03 -21.78
CA GLY A 23 1.79 11.47 -21.51
C GLY A 23 2.46 10.91 -22.76
N PRO A 24 3.77 10.64 -22.70
CA PRO A 24 4.57 10.15 -23.84
C PRO A 24 4.31 8.68 -24.24
N ARG A 25 3.41 7.95 -23.54
CA ARG A 25 3.02 6.54 -23.80
C ARG A 25 4.21 5.61 -24.06
N LEU A 26 5.18 5.66 -23.14
CA LEU A 26 6.42 4.90 -23.22
C LEU A 26 6.21 3.42 -22.86
N ASN A 27 7.10 2.57 -23.39
CA ASN A 27 7.14 1.16 -23.01
C ASN A 27 7.72 0.96 -21.60
N ASN A 28 7.46 -0.20 -20.99
CA ASN A 28 7.84 -0.46 -19.59
C ASN A 28 9.35 -0.28 -19.35
N ARG A 29 10.20 -0.72 -20.28
CA ARG A 29 11.65 -0.62 -20.17
C ARG A 29 12.14 0.83 -20.13
N LYS A 30 11.56 1.73 -20.94
CA LYS A 30 11.90 3.16 -20.92
C LYS A 30 11.44 3.82 -19.62
N VAL A 31 10.22 3.51 -19.17
CA VAL A 31 9.70 4.03 -17.89
C VAL A 31 10.55 3.58 -16.71
N ALA A 32 10.92 2.29 -16.66
CA ALA A 32 11.79 1.73 -15.63
C ALA A 32 13.13 2.48 -15.54
N LYS A 33 13.75 2.78 -16.69
CA LYS A 33 14.99 3.57 -16.76
C LYS A 33 14.80 5.01 -16.27
N LEU A 34 13.72 5.69 -16.67
CA LEU A 34 13.44 7.08 -16.29
C LEU A 34 13.15 7.24 -14.79
N ILE A 35 12.43 6.28 -14.21
CA ILE A 35 12.02 6.29 -12.81
C ILE A 35 13.07 5.63 -11.89
N HIS A 36 14.11 5.03 -12.47
CA HIS A 36 15.12 4.24 -11.76
C HIS A 36 14.49 3.12 -10.90
N CYS A 37 13.56 2.37 -11.50
CA CYS A 37 12.88 1.26 -10.84
C CYS A 37 12.87 0.00 -11.71
N ASP A 38 12.54 -1.14 -11.11
CA ASP A 38 12.44 -2.40 -11.84
C ASP A 38 11.28 -2.42 -12.82
N GLU A 39 11.47 -3.04 -13.98
CA GLU A 39 10.40 -3.22 -14.97
C GLU A 39 9.20 -4.00 -14.39
N LYS A 40 9.45 -4.89 -13.42
CA LYS A 40 8.39 -5.59 -12.67
C LYS A 40 7.51 -4.62 -11.89
N ALA A 41 8.08 -3.59 -11.27
CA ALA A 41 7.32 -2.57 -10.54
C ALA A 41 6.43 -1.76 -11.50
N VAL A 42 6.97 -1.37 -12.66
CA VAL A 42 6.18 -0.68 -13.70
C VAL A 42 4.99 -1.53 -14.13
N ARG A 43 5.20 -2.81 -14.42
CA ARG A 43 4.12 -3.74 -14.81
C ARG A 43 3.06 -3.87 -13.72
N TYR A 44 3.48 -4.04 -12.46
CA TYR A 44 2.59 -4.16 -11.31
C TYR A 44 1.70 -2.91 -11.17
N TRP A 45 2.28 -1.72 -11.14
CA TRP A 45 1.54 -0.47 -10.95
C TRP A 45 0.58 -0.17 -12.10
N ARG A 46 0.97 -0.47 -13.35
CA ARG A 46 0.05 -0.39 -14.49
C ARG A 46 -1.14 -1.34 -14.37
N ALA A 47 -0.90 -2.59 -13.98
CA ALA A 47 -1.97 -3.56 -13.78
C ALA A 47 -2.93 -3.11 -12.67
N ARG A 48 -2.39 -2.60 -11.55
CA ARG A 48 -3.18 -2.07 -10.44
C ARG A 48 -4.01 -0.86 -10.86
N TRP A 49 -3.42 0.09 -11.58
CA TRP A 49 -4.13 1.26 -12.13
C TRP A 49 -5.29 0.88 -13.05
N LYS A 50 -5.14 -0.16 -13.86
CA LYS A 50 -6.24 -0.67 -14.71
C LYS A 50 -7.37 -1.28 -13.90
N LYS A 51 -7.05 -1.92 -12.76
CA LYS A 51 -8.03 -2.60 -11.91
C LYS A 51 -8.79 -1.64 -10.99
N THR A 52 -8.09 -0.75 -10.28
CA THR A 52 -8.67 0.04 -9.18
C THR A 52 -8.64 1.55 -9.41
N LYS A 53 -7.83 2.04 -10.36
CA LYS A 53 -7.51 3.47 -10.51
C LYS A 53 -6.95 4.11 -9.23
N ASP A 54 -6.34 3.30 -8.37
CA ASP A 54 -5.70 3.73 -7.13
C ASP A 54 -4.28 3.14 -7.03
N LEU A 55 -3.34 3.96 -6.56
CA LEU A 55 -1.92 3.63 -6.39
C LEU A 55 -1.46 3.74 -4.93
N SER A 56 -2.38 4.05 -4.01
CA SER A 56 -2.13 4.14 -2.57
C SER A 56 -1.71 2.78 -2.00
N ASP A 57 -0.97 2.75 -0.91
CA ASP A 57 -0.64 1.48 -0.26
C ASP A 57 -1.92 0.80 0.25
N GLU A 58 -2.02 -0.51 0.05
CA GLU A 58 -3.08 -1.29 0.67
C GLU A 58 -2.82 -1.34 2.17
N SER A 59 -3.89 -1.34 2.96
CA SER A 59 -3.81 -1.63 4.39
C SER A 59 -3.06 -2.94 4.60
N LYS A 60 -2.09 -2.95 5.51
CA LYS A 60 -1.31 -4.15 5.81
C LYS A 60 -2.26 -5.31 6.13
N SER A 61 -2.08 -6.42 5.45
CA SER A 61 -2.78 -7.66 5.82
C SER A 61 -2.20 -8.20 7.11
N GLY A 62 -3.07 -8.71 8.00
CA GLY A 62 -2.69 -9.32 9.26
C GLY A 62 -3.51 -8.82 10.45
N ARG A 63 -3.39 -9.54 11.57
CA ARG A 63 -4.00 -9.12 12.84
C ARG A 63 -3.38 -7.77 13.26
N PRO A 64 -4.18 -6.79 13.70
CA PRO A 64 -3.67 -5.60 14.38
C PRO A 64 -2.70 -6.00 15.49
N ARG A 65 -1.58 -5.26 15.62
CA ARG A 65 -0.58 -5.51 16.67
C ARG A 65 -0.92 -4.83 17.99
N PHE A 66 -1.95 -4.00 17.99
CA PHE A 66 -2.46 -3.26 19.13
C PHE A 66 -3.95 -3.55 19.22
N THR A 67 -4.42 -3.69 20.45
CA THR A 67 -5.83 -3.68 20.78
C THR A 67 -6.43 -2.32 20.46
N THR A 68 -7.71 -2.32 20.13
CA THR A 68 -8.50 -1.10 19.98
C THR A 68 -8.94 -0.59 21.35
N SER A 69 -9.31 0.68 21.46
CA SER A 69 -9.80 1.24 22.74
C SER A 69 -10.99 0.48 23.31
N SER A 70 -11.87 -0.05 22.46
CA SER A 70 -12.99 -0.87 22.90
C SER A 70 -12.54 -2.26 23.39
N GLU A 71 -11.51 -2.84 22.77
CA GLU A 71 -10.89 -4.08 23.28
C GLU A 71 -10.17 -3.82 24.61
N ASP A 72 -9.52 -2.67 24.77
CA ASP A 72 -8.89 -2.28 26.04
C ASP A 72 -9.91 -2.10 27.16
N GLU A 73 -11.04 -1.41 26.89
CA GLU A 73 -12.14 -1.25 27.84
C GLU A 73 -12.75 -2.60 28.24
N MET A 74 -12.94 -3.52 27.29
CA MET A 74 -13.43 -4.87 27.60
C MET A 74 -12.45 -5.62 28.50
N ILE A 75 -11.14 -5.54 28.23
CA ILE A 75 -10.11 -6.18 29.06
C ILE A 75 -10.13 -5.60 30.48
N LEU A 76 -10.25 -4.28 30.63
CA LEU A 76 -10.31 -3.63 31.94
C LEU A 76 -11.54 -4.04 32.75
N ASN A 77 -12.72 -4.05 32.12
CA ASN A 77 -13.95 -4.48 32.77
C ASN A 77 -13.87 -5.95 33.22
N GLU A 78 -13.29 -6.82 32.39
CA GLU A 78 -13.13 -8.23 32.73
C GLU A 78 -12.12 -8.43 33.88
N ILE A 79 -11.11 -7.57 34.03
CA ILE A 79 -10.22 -7.58 35.19
C ILE A 79 -10.96 -7.15 36.45
N GLU A 80 -11.72 -6.05 36.40
CA GLU A 80 -12.50 -5.54 37.55
C GLU A 80 -13.52 -6.59 38.05
N GLU A 81 -14.26 -7.23 37.14
CA GLU A 81 -15.23 -8.28 37.50
C GLU A 81 -14.59 -9.51 38.17
N ASN A 82 -13.33 -9.82 37.85
CA ASN A 82 -12.61 -10.95 38.43
C ASN A 82 -11.88 -10.61 39.74
N GLU A 83 -11.52 -9.34 39.96
CA GLU A 83 -10.96 -8.88 41.24
C GLU A 83 -12.00 -8.86 42.36
N ASP A 84 -13.26 -8.53 42.06
CA ASP A 84 -14.38 -8.60 43.02
C ASP A 84 -14.80 -10.04 43.38
N ALA A 85 -14.27 -11.05 42.68
CA ALA A 85 -14.56 -12.47 42.88
C ALA A 85 -13.55 -13.22 43.77
N THR A 86 -12.52 -12.54 44.29
CA THR A 86 -11.46 -13.13 45.17
C THR A 86 -11.45 -12.47 46.54
#